data_AF-A0A829MD34-F1
#
_entry.id   AF-A0A829MD34-F1
#
_cell.length_a   1.000
_cell.length_b   1.000
_cell.length_c   1.000
_cell.angle_alpha   90.00
_cell.angle_beta   90.00
_cell.angle_gamma   90.00
#
_symmetry.space_group_name_H-M   'P 1'
#
loop_
_entity.id
_entity.type
_entity.pdbx_description
1 polymer ?
#
loop_
_entity_poly.entity_id
_entity_poly.type
_entity_poly.pdbx_seq_one_letter_code
_entity_poly.pdbx_strand_id
1 'polypeptide(L)'
;MGLPWVRLDSQFALNPKILYLIEDKKYRAAFVWTASLGYAGAQGTDGFLPSACLPLLHATKAEAKALVSVGLWVECPGGWEINSWSEFQPSNEETQKRKERARDAARLRWHGMRGNDDAD
;
A
#
# COMPACT_ATOMS: atom_id res chain seq x y z
N MET A 1 22.11 -0.03 -1.98
CA MET A 1 21.01 0.61 -1.22
C MET A 1 20.25 1.50 -2.19
N GLY A 2 18.95 1.26 -2.39
CA GLY A 2 18.10 2.17 -3.16
C GLY A 2 18.10 3.55 -2.53
N LEU A 3 17.94 4.59 -3.35
CA LEU A 3 17.95 5.97 -2.87
C LEU A 3 16.86 6.17 -1.80
N PRO A 4 17.04 7.07 -0.83
CA PRO A 4 16.10 7.28 0.29
C PRO A 4 14.81 8.00 -0.15
N TRP A 5 14.44 7.92 -1.43
CA TRP A 5 13.33 8.64 -2.03
C TRP A 5 12.50 7.74 -2.94
N VAL A 6 11.23 8.08 -3.09
CA VAL A 6 10.27 7.48 -4.01
C VAL A 6 9.84 8.54 -5.03
N ARG A 7 9.54 8.15 -6.27
CA ARG A 7 9.00 9.12 -7.24
C ARG A 7 7.56 9.43 -6.88
N LEU A 8 7.22 10.72 -6.84
CA LEU A 8 5.84 11.19 -6.81
C LEU A 8 5.58 11.98 -8.08
N ASP A 9 4.52 11.62 -8.80
CA ASP A 9 4.14 12.33 -10.01
C ASP A 9 3.71 13.78 -9.66
N SER A 10 4.21 14.76 -10.40
CA SER A 10 3.87 16.18 -10.18
C SER A 10 2.40 16.48 -10.51
N GLN A 11 1.76 15.62 -11.31
CA GLN A 11 0.33 15.65 -11.61
C GLN A 11 -0.53 15.00 -10.52
N PHE A 12 0.03 14.65 -9.36
CA PHE A 12 -0.69 14.05 -8.24
C PHE A 12 -2.04 14.74 -7.93
N ALA A 13 -2.05 16.08 -7.88
CA ALA A 13 -3.26 16.86 -7.60
C ALA A 13 -4.32 16.78 -8.72
N LEU A 14 -3.93 16.40 -9.93
CA LEU A 14 -4.80 16.25 -11.10
C LEU A 14 -5.26 14.79 -11.31
N ASN A 15 -4.75 13.85 -10.52
CA ASN A 15 -5.12 12.45 -10.65
C ASN A 15 -6.61 12.26 -10.30
N PRO A 16 -7.45 11.74 -11.22
CA PRO A 16 -8.88 11.54 -10.98
C PRO A 16 -9.18 10.72 -9.72
N LYS A 17 -8.35 9.72 -9.41
CA LYS A 17 -8.52 8.88 -8.21
C LYS A 17 -8.32 9.68 -6.92
N ILE A 18 -7.41 10.65 -6.94
CA ILE A 18 -7.21 11.58 -5.82
C ILE A 18 -8.37 12.56 -5.75
N LEU A 19 -8.83 13.11 -6.89
CA LEU A 19 -9.99 14.00 -6.94
C LEU A 19 -11.24 13.35 -6.31
N TYR A 20 -11.53 12.08 -6.61
CA TYR A 20 -12.67 11.36 -6.00
C TYR A 20 -12.54 11.21 -4.48
N LEU A 21 -11.32 10.98 -3.95
CA LEU A 21 -11.11 10.95 -2.50
C LEU A 21 -11.38 12.33 -1.88
N ILE A 22 -10.96 13.40 -2.55
CA ILE A 22 -11.15 14.77 -2.05
C ILE A 22 -12.62 15.19 -2.10
N GLU A 23 -13.34 14.84 -3.16
CA GLU A 23 -14.78 15.04 -3.32
C GLU A 23 -15.56 14.40 -2.14
N ASP A 24 -15.19 13.16 -1.80
CA ASP A 24 -15.74 12.41 -0.66
C ASP A 24 -15.22 12.90 0.72
N LYS A 25 -14.42 13.97 0.78
CA LYS A 25 -13.76 14.47 2.00
C LYS A 25 -12.85 13.45 2.68
N LYS A 26 -12.33 12.47 1.95
CA LYS A 26 -11.39 11.42 2.41
C LYS A 26 -9.93 11.88 2.31
N TYR A 27 -9.62 13.08 2.80
CA TYR A 27 -8.27 13.67 2.77
C TYR A 27 -7.21 12.77 3.39
N ARG A 28 -7.58 12.06 4.46
CA ARG A 28 -6.69 11.10 5.14
C ARG A 28 -6.29 9.95 4.22
N ALA A 29 -7.19 9.44 3.38
CA ALA A 29 -6.85 8.40 2.41
C ALA A 29 -5.82 8.90 1.38
N ALA A 30 -5.98 10.13 0.88
CA ALA A 30 -5.00 10.75 -0.02
C ALA A 30 -3.61 10.88 0.64
N PHE A 31 -3.57 11.29 1.91
CA PHE A 31 -2.34 11.31 2.69
C PHE A 31 -1.73 9.90 2.87
N VAL A 32 -2.56 8.92 3.23
CA VAL A 32 -2.14 7.52 3.43
C VAL A 32 -1.52 6.95 2.15
N TRP A 33 -2.07 7.27 0.98
CA TRP A 33 -1.48 6.84 -0.28
C TRP A 33 -0.05 7.39 -0.46
N THR A 34 0.15 8.69 -0.23
CA THR A 34 1.49 9.30 -0.31
C THR A 34 2.46 8.70 0.72
N ALA A 35 2.00 8.50 1.96
CA ALA A 35 2.80 7.85 3.00
C ALA A 35 3.18 6.41 2.61
N SER A 36 2.29 5.69 1.93
CA SER A 36 2.52 4.31 1.52
C SER A 36 3.60 4.18 0.46
N LEU A 37 3.74 5.16 -0.44
CA LEU A 37 4.85 5.22 -1.38
C LEU A 37 6.19 5.29 -0.64
N GLY A 38 6.28 6.16 0.37
CA GLY A 38 7.48 6.31 1.20
C GLY A 38 7.81 5.03 1.98
N TYR A 39 6.80 4.40 2.58
CA TYR A 39 6.97 3.12 3.27
C TYR A 39 7.48 2.03 2.33
N ALA A 40 6.84 1.83 1.18
CA ALA A 40 7.22 0.77 0.24
C ALA A 40 8.62 0.99 -0.34
N GLY A 41 8.98 2.25 -0.61
CA GLY A 41 10.33 2.63 -1.04
C GLY A 41 11.38 2.36 0.04
N ALA A 42 11.11 2.77 1.29
CA ALA A 42 12.02 2.57 2.41
C ALA A 42 12.23 1.09 2.76
N GLN A 43 11.17 0.28 2.69
CA GLN A 43 11.26 -1.16 2.96
C GLN A 43 11.77 -1.95 1.75
N GLY A 44 11.72 -1.36 0.55
CA GLY A 44 12.06 -2.04 -0.70
C GLY A 44 11.11 -3.20 -1.00
N THR A 45 9.82 -3.03 -0.69
CA THR A 45 8.78 -4.08 -0.83
C THR A 45 8.11 -4.07 -2.20
N ASP A 46 8.61 -3.28 -3.14
CA ASP A 46 8.09 -3.17 -4.50
C ASP A 46 6.56 -2.97 -4.55
N GLY A 47 6.12 -1.98 -3.77
CA GLY A 47 4.72 -1.58 -3.66
C GLY A 47 3.87 -2.46 -2.74
N PHE A 48 4.38 -3.54 -2.15
CA PHE A 48 3.65 -4.35 -1.19
C PHE A 48 3.56 -3.71 0.20
N LEU A 49 2.35 -3.76 0.76
CA LEU A 49 1.96 -3.16 2.03
C LEU A 49 1.33 -4.23 2.93
N PRO A 50 2.06 -4.80 3.92
CA PRO A 50 1.48 -5.78 4.84
C PRO A 50 0.42 -5.12 5.74
N SER A 51 -0.62 -5.83 6.17
CA SER A 51 -1.68 -5.24 7.00
C SER A 51 -1.19 -4.55 8.28
N ALA A 52 -0.08 -5.04 8.84
CA ALA A 52 0.57 -4.47 10.01
C ALA A 52 1.14 -3.06 9.79
N CYS A 53 1.31 -2.59 8.54
CA CYS A 53 1.84 -1.26 8.27
C CYS A 53 0.80 -0.15 8.41
N LEU A 54 -0.51 -0.45 8.47
CA LEU A 54 -1.55 0.58 8.50
C LEU A 54 -1.33 1.64 9.60
N PRO A 55 -1.01 1.29 10.87
CA PRO A 55 -0.76 2.30 11.90
C PRO A 55 0.42 3.23 11.56
N LEU A 56 1.48 2.71 10.93
CA LEU A 56 2.65 3.50 10.49
C LEU A 56 2.29 4.47 9.36
N LEU A 57 1.31 4.12 8.53
CA LEU A 57 0.79 4.99 7.48
C LEU A 57 -0.25 5.99 7.99
N HIS A 58 -0.54 5.98 9.31
CA HIS A 58 -1.66 6.69 9.91
C HIS A 58 -3.01 6.28 9.29
N ALA A 59 -3.18 5.01 8.93
CA ALA A 59 -4.37 4.46 8.29
C ALA A 59 -5.16 3.52 9.21
N THR A 60 -6.46 3.40 8.96
CA THR A 60 -7.30 2.29 9.42
C THR A 60 -7.75 1.44 8.22
N LYS A 61 -8.52 0.38 8.47
CA LYS A 61 -9.17 -0.40 7.39
C LYS A 61 -10.12 0.48 6.56
N ALA A 62 -10.66 1.57 7.10
CA ALA A 62 -11.54 2.47 6.36
C ALA A 62 -10.79 3.23 5.24
N GLU A 63 -9.62 3.80 5.53
CA GLU A 63 -8.78 4.44 4.51
C GLU A 63 -8.26 3.43 3.49
N ALA A 64 -7.86 2.24 3.94
CA ALA A 64 -7.45 1.16 3.04
C ALA A 64 -8.58 0.80 2.05
N LYS A 65 -9.81 0.63 2.55
CA LYS A 65 -11.00 0.36 1.72
C LYS A 65 -11.27 1.49 0.73
N ALA A 66 -11.12 2.75 1.15
CA ALA A 66 -11.30 3.90 0.27
C ALA A 66 -10.24 3.93 -0.86
N LEU A 67 -9.00 3.60 -0.55
CA LEU A 67 -7.91 3.53 -1.53
C LEU A 67 -8.11 2.39 -2.53
N VAL A 68 -8.60 1.25 -2.06
CA VAL A 68 -9.03 0.14 -2.92
C VAL A 68 -10.20 0.56 -3.80
N SER A 69 -11.21 1.24 -3.26
CA SER A 69 -12.40 1.62 -4.04
C SER A 69 -12.10 2.58 -5.19
N VAL A 70 -11.09 3.46 -5.04
CA VAL A 70 -10.64 4.34 -6.14
C VAL A 70 -9.52 3.71 -6.98
N GLY A 71 -9.13 2.46 -6.68
CA GLY A 71 -8.11 1.71 -7.44
C GLY A 71 -6.69 2.26 -7.30
N LEU A 72 -6.38 2.92 -6.18
CA LEU A 72 -5.01 3.33 -5.83
C LEU A 72 -4.25 2.20 -5.14
N TRP A 73 -4.95 1.36 -4.37
CA TRP A 73 -4.45 0.11 -3.82
C TRP A 73 -5.22 -1.08 -4.39
N VAL A 74 -4.62 -2.26 -4.35
CA VAL A 74 -5.23 -3.55 -4.70
C VAL A 74 -5.13 -4.48 -3.50
N GLU A 75 -6.22 -5.15 -3.13
CA GLU A 75 -6.20 -6.15 -2.06
C GLU A 75 -5.39 -7.38 -2.48
N CYS A 76 -4.62 -7.92 -1.55
CA CYS A 76 -3.90 -9.18 -1.74
C CYS A 76 -3.82 -9.95 -0.41
N PRO A 77 -3.52 -11.25 -0.42
CA PRO A 77 -3.37 -12.00 0.82
C PRO A 77 -2.34 -11.35 1.77
N GLY A 78 -2.78 -11.03 2.99
CA GLY A 78 -1.93 -10.41 4.02
C GLY A 78 -1.75 -8.89 3.92
N GLY A 79 -2.40 -8.21 2.98
CA GLY A 79 -2.33 -6.75 2.89
C GLY A 79 -2.81 -6.17 1.56
N TRP A 80 -2.05 -5.22 1.03
CA TRP A 80 -2.36 -4.48 -0.18
C TRP A 80 -1.12 -4.28 -1.05
N GLU A 81 -1.36 -3.89 -2.29
CA GLU A 81 -0.34 -3.40 -3.20
C GLU A 81 -0.70 -2.04 -3.76
N ILE A 82 0.31 -1.18 -3.91
CA ILE A 82 0.18 0.08 -4.62
C ILE A 82 0.01 -0.21 -6.10
N ASN A 83 -1.12 0.23 -6.66
CA ASN A 83 -1.43 -0.01 -8.07
C ASN A 83 -0.42 0.70 -8.98
N SER A 84 -0.05 0.06 -10.09
CA SER A 84 0.94 0.55 -11.06
C SER A 84 2.33 0.89 -10.50
N TRP A 85 2.73 0.30 -9.36
CA TRP A 85 4.05 0.58 -8.75
C TRP A 85 5.22 0.44 -9.77
N SER A 86 5.25 -0.64 -10.53
CA SER A 86 6.33 -0.94 -11.50
C SER A 86 6.36 -0.01 -12.71
N GLU A 87 5.29 0.72 -13.00
CA GLU A 87 5.25 1.70 -14.09
C GLU A 87 5.98 2.98 -13.69
N PHE A 88 5.88 3.38 -12.42
CA PHE A 88 6.40 4.65 -11.92
C PHE A 88 7.71 4.51 -11.14
N GLN A 89 7.93 3.36 -10.49
CA GLN A 89 9.11 3.11 -9.67
C GLN A 89 10.05 2.09 -10.31
N PRO A 90 11.38 2.29 -10.18
CA PRO A 90 12.33 1.27 -10.61
C PRO A 90 12.19 0.03 -9.73
N SER A 91 11.88 -1.10 -10.36
CA SER A 91 11.89 -2.42 -9.75
C SER A 91 13.16 -3.17 -10.14
N ASN A 92 13.75 -3.93 -9.22
CA ASN A 92 14.87 -4.82 -9.50
C ASN A 92 14.69 -6.18 -8.81
N GLU A 93 15.57 -7.13 -9.12
CA GLU A 93 15.48 -8.49 -8.57
C GLU A 93 15.52 -8.53 -7.04
N GLU A 94 16.27 -7.62 -6.40
CA GLU A 94 16.36 -7.54 -4.95
C GLU A 94 15.03 -7.08 -4.32
N THR A 95 14.39 -6.05 -4.89
CA THR A 95 13.09 -5.56 -4.39
C THR A 95 11.97 -6.57 -4.62
N GLN A 96 12.00 -7.30 -5.73
CA GLN A 96 11.06 -8.41 -5.98
C GLN A 96 11.23 -9.53 -4.95
N LYS A 97 12.47 -9.98 -4.68
CA LYS A 97 12.74 -10.99 -3.64
C LYS A 97 12.33 -10.53 -2.24
N ARG A 98 12.43 -9.23 -1.95
CA ARG A 98 11.95 -8.65 -0.67
C ARG A 98 10.42 -8.64 -0.62
N LYS A 99 9.75 -8.25 -1.71
CA LYS A 99 8.30 -8.30 -1.86
C LYS A 99 7.75 -9.71 -1.60
N GLU A 100 8.33 -10.73 -2.23
CA GLU A 100 7.94 -12.13 -2.04
C GLU A 100 8.05 -12.57 -0.58
N ARG A 101 9.20 -12.34 0.06
CA ARG A 101 9.40 -12.66 1.48
C ARG A 101 8.41 -11.93 2.39
N ALA A 102 8.13 -10.66 2.11
CA ALA A 102 7.16 -9.88 2.87
C ALA A 102 5.73 -10.40 2.69
N ARG A 103 5.34 -10.77 1.46
CA ARG A 103 4.05 -11.39 1.15
C ARG A 103 3.88 -12.73 1.86
N ASP A 104 4.89 -13.60 1.83
CA ASP A 104 4.83 -14.91 2.49
C ASP A 104 4.67 -14.77 4.01
N ALA A 105 5.47 -13.90 4.63
CA ALA A 105 5.37 -13.61 6.05
C ALA A 105 4.00 -13.03 6.44
N ALA A 106 3.46 -12.13 5.61
CA ALA A 106 2.13 -11.55 5.82
C ALA A 106 1.02 -12.59 5.65
N ARG A 107 1.13 -13.49 4.67
CA ARG A 107 0.17 -14.57 4.41
C ARG A 107 0.09 -15.56 5.57
N LEU A 108 1.22 -15.93 6.16
CA LEU A 108 1.26 -16.81 7.34
C LEU A 108 0.52 -16.18 8.52
N ARG A 109 0.72 -14.88 8.77
CA ARG A 109 0.00 -14.14 9.83
C ARG A 109 -1.49 -14.03 9.52
N TRP A 110 -1.84 -13.79 8.27
CA TRP A 110 -3.23 -13.66 7.82
C TRP A 110 -4.05 -14.93 8.08
N HIS A 111 -3.50 -16.10 7.74
CA HIS A 111 -4.17 -17.38 7.99
C HIS A 111 -4.38 -17.65 9.48
N GLY A 112 -3.43 -17.25 10.34
CA GLY A 112 -3.60 -17.32 11.80
C GLY A 112 -4.67 -16.38 12.34
N MET A 113 -4.87 -15.21 11.71
CA MET A 113 -5.87 -14.21 12.13
C MET A 113 -7.30 -14.62 11.75
N ARG A 114 -7.49 -15.15 10.53
CA ARG A 114 -8.81 -15.53 10.02
C ARG A 114 -9.41 -16.74 10.76
N GLY A 115 -8.57 -17.64 11.26
CA GLY A 115 -9.02 -18.71 12.16
C GLY A 115 -9.54 -18.23 13.52
N ASN A 116 -9.29 -16.96 13.88
CA ASN A 116 -9.77 -16.35 15.11
C ASN A 116 -11.00 -15.46 14.89
N ASP A 117 -11.15 -14.85 13.71
CA ASP A 117 -12.31 -14.02 13.35
C ASP A 117 -13.57 -14.87 13.00
N ASP A 118 -13.40 -16.14 12.59
CA ASP A 118 -14.50 -17.07 12.27
C ASP A 118 -15.01 -17.87 13.52
N ALA A 119 -14.50 -17.55 14.72
CA ALA A 119 -14.80 -18.24 15.97
C ALA A 119 -15.64 -17.43 16.98
N ASP A 120 -16.07 -16.21 16.61
CA ASP A 120 -16.92 -15.31 17.42
C ASP A 120 -18.24 -14.95 16.70
#